data_AF-A0A2V7G9D6-F1
#
_entry.id   AF-A0A2V7G9D6-F1
#
_cell.length_a   1.000
_cell.length_b   1.000
_cell.length_c   1.000
_cell.angle_alpha   90.00
_cell.angle_beta   90.00
_cell.angle_gamma   90.00
#
_symmetry.space_group_name_H-M   'P 1'
#
loop_
_entity.id
_entity.type
_entity.pdbx_description
1 polymer ?
#
loop_
_entity_poly.entity_id
_entity_poly.type
_entity_poly.pdbx_seq_one_letter_code
_entity_poly.pdbx_strand_id
1 'polypeptide(L)'
;MIDVKTADRELQTYIRPQTFPVAIRMLRPGEEIPERAKRPARDFKKLSMSCQVIDMARRYGWTIALTREDHICSLGITAIGFDKPLPIYNVGTLCEGMYTETKEAGQRSEAAIDKFAPGEYACLLVAPLERATFEPHV
;
A
#
# COMPACT_ATOMS: atom_id res chain seq x y z
N MET A 1 -18.74 11.90 8.91
CA MET A 1 -17.72 11.48 7.92
C MET A 1 -18.23 11.93 6.57
N ILE A 2 -17.42 12.60 5.75
CA ILE A 2 -17.84 13.01 4.39
C ILE A 2 -17.83 11.80 3.47
N ASP A 3 -18.72 11.75 2.47
CA ASP A 3 -18.72 10.66 1.50
C ASP A 3 -17.57 10.81 0.49
N VAL A 4 -17.24 9.71 -0.18
CA VAL A 4 -16.09 9.59 -1.09
C VAL A 4 -16.15 10.60 -2.26
N LYS A 5 -17.35 10.87 -2.79
CA LYS A 5 -17.51 11.82 -3.91
C LYS A 5 -17.31 13.26 -3.44
N THR A 6 -17.86 13.58 -2.27
CA THR A 6 -17.60 14.88 -1.64
C THR A 6 -16.11 15.02 -1.35
N ALA A 7 -15.47 14.04 -0.70
CA ALA A 7 -14.04 14.07 -0.40
C ALA A 7 -13.16 14.33 -1.64
N ASP A 8 -13.39 13.60 -2.73
CA ASP A 8 -12.65 13.81 -3.98
C ASP A 8 -12.86 15.23 -4.52
N ARG A 9 -14.11 15.71 -4.59
CA ARG A 9 -14.42 17.06 -5.06
C ARG A 9 -13.73 18.13 -4.23
N GLU A 10 -13.80 18.05 -2.90
CA GLU A 10 -13.17 19.04 -2.01
C GLU A 10 -11.63 19.00 -2.15
N LEU A 11 -11.02 17.82 -2.22
CA LEU A 11 -9.57 17.68 -2.44
C LEU A 11 -9.15 18.28 -3.79
N GLN A 12 -9.89 18.01 -4.87
CA GLN A 12 -9.62 18.58 -6.18
C GLN A 12 -9.81 20.09 -6.22
N THR A 13 -10.77 20.62 -5.45
CA THR A 13 -11.10 22.05 -5.44
C THR A 13 -10.09 22.87 -4.63
N TYR A 14 -9.82 22.46 -3.39
CA TYR A 14 -9.04 23.27 -2.45
C TYR A 14 -7.55 22.90 -2.40
N ILE A 15 -7.23 21.62 -2.56
CA ILE A 15 -5.82 21.16 -2.58
C ILE A 15 -5.29 21.11 -4.01
N ARG A 16 -6.15 20.71 -4.96
CA ARG A 16 -5.82 20.54 -6.38
C ARG A 16 -4.50 19.76 -6.57
N PRO A 17 -4.42 18.51 -6.03
CA PRO A 17 -3.21 17.73 -6.08
C PRO A 17 -2.82 17.44 -7.54
N GLN A 18 -1.52 17.33 -7.80
CA GLN A 18 -0.99 17.05 -9.14
C GLN A 18 -1.45 15.67 -9.68
N THR A 19 -1.85 14.76 -8.79
CA THR A 19 -2.24 13.39 -9.10
C THR A 19 -3.54 13.04 -8.41
N PHE A 20 -4.18 11.94 -8.81
CA PHE A 20 -5.47 11.53 -8.23
C PHE A 20 -5.30 11.26 -6.72
N PRO A 21 -6.20 11.79 -5.86
CA PRO A 21 -6.43 11.21 -4.54
C PRO A 21 -6.70 9.71 -4.67
N VAL A 22 -6.35 8.93 -3.66
CA VAL A 22 -6.54 7.48 -3.69
C VAL A 22 -7.39 7.01 -2.52
N ALA A 23 -8.17 5.97 -2.81
CA ALA A 23 -8.86 5.13 -1.85
C ALA A 23 -7.99 3.91 -1.54
N ILE A 24 -7.86 3.57 -0.26
CA ILE A 24 -7.17 2.35 0.18
C ILE A 24 -8.12 1.48 0.98
N ARG A 25 -8.14 0.18 0.68
CA ARG A 25 -8.83 -0.83 1.48
C ARG A 25 -7.92 -2.02 1.74
N MET A 26 -7.92 -2.47 2.99
CA MET A 26 -7.25 -3.70 3.40
C MET A 26 -8.27 -4.83 3.33
N LEU A 27 -8.11 -5.78 2.40
CA LEU A 27 -9.01 -6.91 2.25
C LEU A 27 -8.58 -8.05 3.16
N ARG A 28 -9.53 -8.57 3.94
CA ARG A 28 -9.31 -9.76 4.78
C ARG A 28 -9.25 -11.04 3.93
N PRO A 29 -8.68 -12.14 4.46
CA PRO A 29 -8.77 -13.43 3.79
C PRO A 29 -10.22 -13.79 3.45
N GLY A 30 -10.47 -14.17 2.19
CA GLY A 30 -11.81 -14.51 1.69
C GLY A 30 -12.62 -13.33 1.14
N GLU A 31 -12.22 -12.07 1.36
CA GLU A 31 -12.82 -10.93 0.67
C GLU A 31 -12.41 -10.90 -0.81
N GLU A 32 -13.36 -10.60 -1.69
CA GLU A 32 -13.14 -10.63 -3.13
C GLU A 32 -12.30 -9.44 -3.61
N ILE A 33 -11.33 -9.73 -4.47
CA ILE A 33 -10.61 -8.71 -5.23
C ILE A 33 -11.47 -8.29 -6.42
N PRO A 34 -11.75 -6.98 -6.65
CA PRO A 34 -12.50 -6.54 -7.81
C PRO A 34 -11.90 -7.06 -9.12
N GLU A 35 -12.74 -7.56 -10.02
CA GLU A 35 -12.30 -8.24 -11.26
C GLU A 35 -11.35 -7.38 -12.12
N ARG A 36 -11.59 -6.07 -12.17
CA ARG A 36 -10.80 -5.11 -12.94
C ARG A 36 -9.51 -4.66 -12.24
N ALA A 37 -9.27 -5.09 -10.99
CA ALA A 37 -8.05 -4.76 -10.28
C ALA A 37 -6.85 -5.45 -10.92
N LYS A 38 -5.81 -4.69 -11.21
CA LYS A 38 -4.54 -5.21 -11.71
C LYS A 38 -3.77 -5.84 -10.56
N ARG A 39 -3.08 -6.94 -10.83
CA ARG A 39 -2.16 -7.63 -9.91
C ARG A 39 -0.76 -7.63 -10.52
N PRO A 40 0.27 -7.06 -9.84
CA PRO A 40 1.60 -6.94 -10.41
C PRO A 40 2.21 -8.24 -10.98
N ALA A 41 2.22 -9.33 -10.21
CA ALA A 41 2.80 -10.58 -10.66
C ALA A 41 1.99 -11.21 -11.80
N ARG A 42 0.66 -11.11 -11.73
CA ARG A 42 -0.26 -11.65 -12.75
C ARG A 42 -0.18 -10.89 -14.07
N ASP A 43 -0.30 -9.57 -14.02
CA ASP A 43 -0.56 -8.73 -15.21
C ASP A 43 0.71 -8.08 -15.75
N PHE A 44 1.68 -7.75 -14.88
CA PHE A 44 2.92 -7.10 -15.29
C PHE A 44 4.11 -8.06 -15.32
N LYS A 45 3.93 -9.29 -14.81
CA LYS A 45 5.00 -10.29 -14.66
C LYS A 45 6.19 -9.76 -13.86
N LYS A 46 5.91 -8.88 -12.90
CA LYS A 46 6.87 -8.24 -12.00
C LYS A 46 6.28 -8.14 -10.60
N LEU A 47 7.13 -8.22 -9.59
CA LEU A 47 6.73 -7.89 -8.23
C LEU A 47 6.75 -6.37 -8.02
N SER A 48 6.04 -5.89 -7.01
CA SER A 48 5.94 -4.48 -6.68
C SER A 48 5.97 -4.24 -5.18
N MET A 49 6.08 -2.97 -4.80
CA MET A 49 6.07 -2.52 -3.41
C MET A 49 4.80 -1.72 -3.11
N SER A 50 4.41 -1.61 -1.83
CA SER A 50 3.22 -0.85 -1.41
C SER A 50 3.25 0.59 -1.93
N CYS A 51 4.39 1.27 -1.82
CA CYS A 51 4.56 2.65 -2.32
C CYS A 51 4.43 2.73 -3.85
N GLN A 52 4.92 1.74 -4.59
CA GLN A 52 4.84 1.70 -6.05
C GLN A 52 3.40 1.49 -6.53
N VAL A 53 2.63 0.59 -5.91
CA VAL A 53 1.23 0.39 -6.32
C VAL A 53 0.35 1.61 -5.98
N ILE A 54 0.66 2.30 -4.88
CA ILE A 54 0.01 3.58 -4.55
C ILE A 54 0.35 4.62 -5.62
N ASP A 55 1.61 4.75 -6.03
CA ASP A 55 2.00 5.70 -7.09
C ASP A 55 1.35 5.39 -8.44
N MET A 56 1.29 4.11 -8.82
CA MET A 56 0.60 3.67 -10.04
C MET A 56 -0.91 4.02 -10.00
N ALA A 57 -1.58 3.84 -8.85
CA ALA A 57 -2.97 4.26 -8.71
C ALA A 57 -3.13 5.78 -8.86
N ARG A 58 -2.28 6.55 -8.17
CA ARG A 58 -2.30 8.03 -8.21
C ARG A 58 -2.01 8.61 -9.59
N ARG A 59 -1.13 7.99 -10.38
CA ARG A 59 -0.66 8.54 -11.67
C ARG A 59 -1.32 7.93 -12.89
N TYR A 60 -1.52 6.61 -12.91
CA TYR A 60 -2.06 5.90 -14.06
C TYR A 60 -3.58 5.70 -13.98
N GLY A 61 -4.17 6.01 -12.83
CA GLY A 61 -5.60 5.87 -12.63
C GLY A 61 -6.06 4.41 -12.55
N TRP A 62 -5.14 3.49 -12.19
CA TRP A 62 -5.40 2.06 -12.10
C TRP A 62 -5.86 1.64 -10.71
N THR A 63 -6.82 0.72 -10.66
CA THR A 63 -7.09 -0.06 -9.44
C THR A 63 -6.11 -1.21 -9.39
N ILE A 64 -5.39 -1.35 -8.28
CA ILE A 64 -4.35 -2.36 -8.09
C ILE A 64 -4.60 -3.12 -6.79
N ALA A 65 -4.55 -4.44 -6.89
CA ALA A 65 -4.57 -5.37 -5.77
C ALA A 65 -3.14 -5.89 -5.59
N LEU A 66 -2.53 -5.57 -4.46
CA LEU A 66 -1.22 -6.07 -4.06
C LEU A 66 -1.41 -7.16 -3.01
N THR A 67 -1.27 -8.42 -3.42
CA THR A 67 -1.28 -9.57 -2.50
C THR A 67 0.15 -9.95 -2.10
N ARG A 68 0.28 -10.94 -1.21
CA ARG A 68 1.59 -11.47 -0.82
C ARG A 68 2.44 -11.94 -2.02
N GLU A 69 1.82 -12.57 -3.00
CA GLU A 69 2.50 -13.08 -4.21
C GLU A 69 3.00 -11.96 -5.13
N ASP A 70 2.39 -10.78 -5.04
CA ASP A 70 2.74 -9.62 -5.86
C ASP A 70 3.85 -8.76 -5.22
N HIS A 71 4.17 -9.00 -3.94
CA HIS A 71 4.97 -8.09 -3.12
C HIS A 71 6.43 -8.51 -2.98
N ILE A 72 7.36 -7.56 -3.12
CA ILE A 72 8.81 -7.80 -3.00
C ILE A 72 9.48 -7.11 -1.81
N CYS A 73 8.86 -6.06 -1.25
CA CYS A 73 9.52 -5.22 -0.25
C CYS A 73 9.28 -5.77 1.17
N SER A 74 10.34 -6.27 1.80
CA SER A 74 10.28 -6.87 3.15
C SER A 74 9.71 -5.93 4.21
N LEU A 75 9.96 -4.61 4.10
CA LEU A 75 9.34 -3.60 4.98
C LEU A 75 7.82 -3.59 4.83
N GLY A 76 7.34 -3.51 3.58
CA GLY A 76 5.91 -3.46 3.29
C GLY A 76 5.18 -4.79 3.57
N ILE A 77 5.80 -5.94 3.28
CA ILE A 77 5.27 -7.27 3.60
C ILE A 77 5.00 -7.38 5.10
N THR A 78 5.97 -6.95 5.92
CA THR A 78 5.86 -7.01 7.38
C THR A 78 4.85 -6.00 7.91
N ALA A 79 4.87 -4.75 7.42
CA ALA A 79 3.95 -3.71 7.86
C ALA A 79 2.48 -4.06 7.58
N ILE A 80 2.21 -4.64 6.41
CA ILE A 80 0.87 -5.10 6.01
C ILE A 80 0.46 -6.41 6.71
N GLY A 81 1.41 -7.11 7.34
CA GLY A 81 1.14 -8.36 8.03
C GLY A 81 0.96 -9.55 7.08
N PHE A 82 1.53 -9.51 5.87
CA PHE A 82 1.44 -10.68 4.97
C PHE A 82 2.34 -11.83 5.44
N ASP A 83 3.51 -11.53 5.98
CA ASP A 83 4.40 -12.51 6.61
C ASP A 83 4.80 -12.05 8.02
N LYS A 84 5.36 -12.97 8.82
CA LYS A 84 6.06 -12.62 10.06
C LYS A 84 7.34 -11.84 9.73
N PRO A 85 7.77 -10.90 10.60
CA PRO A 85 9.05 -10.21 10.42
C PRO A 85 10.21 -11.20 10.29
N LEU A 86 11.08 -10.97 9.31
CA LEU A 86 12.33 -11.74 9.15
C LEU A 86 13.37 -11.31 10.21
N PRO A 87 14.41 -12.12 10.49
CA PRO A 87 15.47 -11.75 11.43
C PRO A 87 16.21 -10.45 11.08
N ILE A 88 16.20 -10.04 9.82
CA ILE A 88 16.77 -8.78 9.32
C ILE A 88 15.88 -7.56 9.60
N TYR A 89 14.74 -7.75 10.26
CA TYR A 89 13.83 -6.66 10.62
C TYR A 89 14.21 -6.08 12.00
N ASN A 90 14.09 -4.76 12.18
CA ASN A 90 14.46 -4.00 13.39
C ASN A 90 15.96 -4.04 13.72
N VAL A 91 16.83 -4.28 12.73
CA VAL A 91 18.29 -4.21 12.88
C VAL A 91 18.90 -3.06 12.08
N GLY A 92 18.07 -2.30 11.36
CA GLY A 92 18.44 -1.09 10.63
C GLY A 92 18.86 -1.30 9.19
N THR A 93 19.14 -2.54 8.78
CA THR A 93 19.65 -2.88 7.45
C THR A 93 18.64 -2.62 6.33
N LEU A 94 17.33 -2.64 6.59
CA LEU A 94 16.31 -2.41 5.57
C LEU A 94 16.14 -0.91 5.26
N CYS A 95 16.47 -0.04 6.22
CA CYS A 95 16.38 1.40 6.07
C CYS A 95 17.71 2.10 5.79
N GLU A 96 18.84 1.57 6.26
CA GLU A 96 20.17 2.13 6.03
C GLU A 96 20.50 2.23 4.53
N GLY A 97 20.97 3.39 4.10
CA GLY A 97 21.31 3.69 2.70
C GLY A 97 20.11 3.87 1.77
N MET A 98 18.89 3.52 2.19
CA MET A 98 17.66 3.73 1.41
C MET A 98 16.82 4.89 1.94
N TYR A 99 16.57 4.92 3.26
CA TYR A 99 15.75 5.93 3.94
C TYR A 99 16.52 6.68 5.03
N THR A 100 17.59 6.09 5.57
CA THR A 100 18.38 6.66 6.65
C THR A 100 19.88 6.55 6.34
N GLU A 101 20.66 7.53 6.81
CA GLU A 101 22.11 7.55 6.59
C GLU A 101 22.85 6.45 7.36
N THR A 102 22.41 6.15 8.59
CA THR A 102 23.08 5.19 9.48
C THR A 102 22.19 4.02 9.86
N LYS A 103 22.81 2.90 10.22
CA LYS A 103 22.13 1.72 10.75
C LYS A 103 21.33 2.00 12.02
N GLU A 104 21.85 2.80 12.94
CA GLU A 104 21.15 3.16 14.18
C GLU A 104 19.89 3.97 13.89
N ALA A 105 19.93 4.87 12.91
CA ALA A 105 18.74 5.58 12.44
C ALA A 105 17.76 4.62 11.75
N GLY A 106 18.27 3.69 10.94
CA GLY A 106 17.46 2.66 10.30
C GLY A 106 16.71 1.80 11.31
N GLN A 107 17.36 1.39 12.39
CA GLN A 107 16.75 0.59 13.44
C GLN A 107 15.56 1.31 14.10
N ARG A 108 15.71 2.62 14.36
CA ARG A 108 14.60 3.44 14.90
C ARG A 108 13.45 3.53 13.89
N SER A 109 13.75 3.72 12.61
CA SER A 109 12.74 3.81 11.55
C SER A 109 11.97 2.49 11.39
N GLU A 110 12.66 1.34 11.34
CA GLU A 110 12.03 0.01 11.23
C GLU A 110 11.13 -0.30 12.43
N ALA A 111 11.59 0.07 13.64
CA ALA A 111 10.84 -0.13 14.87
C ALA A 111 9.59 0.76 14.94
N ALA A 112 9.64 1.98 14.40
CA ALA A 112 8.56 2.96 14.45
C ALA A 112 7.38 2.65 13.51
N ILE A 113 7.55 1.75 12.55
CA ILE A 113 6.47 1.38 11.62
C ILE A 113 5.41 0.57 12.37
N ASP A 114 4.16 1.03 12.35
CA ASP A 114 3.01 0.24 12.79
C ASP A 114 2.81 -0.98 11.89
N LYS A 115 2.40 -2.09 12.49
CA LYS A 115 2.31 -3.40 11.81
C LYS A 115 0.96 -4.02 12.11
N PHE A 116 0.27 -4.47 11.06
CA PHE A 116 -0.91 -5.32 11.24
C PHE A 116 -0.51 -6.70 11.77
N ALA A 117 -1.47 -7.41 12.37
CA ALA A 117 -1.21 -8.77 12.83
C ALA A 117 -0.95 -9.69 11.63
N PRO A 118 0.03 -10.60 11.69
CA PRO A 118 0.30 -11.53 10.60
C PRO A 118 -0.95 -12.33 10.20
N GLY A 119 -1.29 -12.31 8.92
CA GLY A 119 -2.46 -13.01 8.35
C GLY A 119 -3.80 -12.29 8.52
N GLU A 120 -3.82 -11.11 9.14
CA GLU A 120 -5.06 -10.32 9.30
C GLU A 120 -5.64 -9.87 7.95
N TYR A 121 -4.78 -9.53 7.01
CA TYR A 121 -5.14 -9.07 5.67
C TYR A 121 -4.43 -9.88 4.59
N ALA A 122 -5.11 -10.07 3.46
CA ALA A 122 -4.61 -10.83 2.31
C ALA A 122 -4.29 -9.96 1.09
N CYS A 123 -4.79 -8.72 1.06
CA CYS A 123 -4.55 -7.80 -0.06
C CYS A 123 -4.61 -6.33 0.38
N LEU A 124 -3.66 -5.55 -0.11
CA LEU A 124 -3.72 -4.08 -0.16
C LEU A 124 -4.39 -3.69 -1.48
N LEU A 125 -5.62 -3.18 -1.41
CA LEU A 125 -6.36 -2.69 -2.57
C LEU A 125 -6.26 -1.17 -2.64
N VAL A 126 -5.82 -0.65 -3.79
CA VAL A 126 -5.64 0.79 -4.01
C VAL A 126 -6.30 1.19 -5.32
N ALA A 127 -7.03 2.30 -5.31
CA ALA A 127 -7.66 2.87 -6.51
C ALA A 127 -7.64 4.41 -6.45
N PRO A 128 -7.76 5.12 -7.57
CA PRO A 128 -8.16 6.53 -7.55
C PRO A 128 -9.47 6.68 -6.79
N LEU A 129 -9.56 7.69 -5.91
CA LEU A 129 -10.69 7.90 -5.00
C LEU A 129 -12.03 7.95 -5.75
N GLU A 130 -12.09 8.73 -6.83
CA GLU A 130 -13.27 8.84 -7.71
C GLU A 130 -13.70 7.50 -8.36
N ARG A 131 -12.77 6.56 -8.56
CA ARG A 131 -12.99 5.29 -9.28
C ARG A 131 -13.11 4.08 -8.34
N ALA A 132 -13.03 4.30 -7.03
CA ALA A 132 -13.15 3.23 -6.05
C ALA A 132 -14.55 2.61 -6.11
N THR A 133 -14.61 1.29 -6.32
CA THR A 133 -15.87 0.51 -6.31
C THR A 133 -16.06 -0.22 -4.99
N PHE A 134 -15.39 0.25 -3.94
CA PHE A 134 -15.35 -0.34 -2.60
C PHE A 134 -15.35 0.78 -1.56
N GLU A 135 -15.78 0.45 -0.34
CA GLU A 135 -15.69 1.39 0.79
C GLU A 135 -14.23 1.49 1.26
N PRO A 136 -13.59 2.68 1.18
CA PRO A 136 -12.22 2.87 1.62
C PRO A 136 -12.11 2.80 3.14
N HIS A 137 -10.96 2.32 3.63
CA HIS A 137 -10.56 2.50 5.03
C HIS A 137 -9.79 3.83 5.23
N VAL A 138 -9.18 4.34 4.15
CA VAL A 138 -8.46 5.61 4.07
C VAL A 138 -8.75 6.26 2.73
#